data_AF-A0A661VBW6-F1
#
_entry.id   AF-A0A661VBW6-F1
#
_cell.length_a   1.000
_cell.length_b   1.000
_cell.length_c   1.000
_cell.angle_alpha   90.00
_cell.angle_beta   90.00
_cell.angle_gamma   90.00
#
_symmetry.space_group_name_H-M   'P 1'
#
loop_
_entity.id
_entity.type
_entity.pdbx_description
1 polymer ?
#
loop_
_entity_poly.entity_id
_entity_poly.type
_entity_poly.pdbx_seq_one_letter_code
_entity_poly.pdbx_strand_id
1 'polypeptide(L)'
;MSFFIADEDAIKRGLTTDIYFLRTKEVLEKKGVSKNVVAEFTASSLPHGYKWAIFSGLESVLELLEGIPIDVYALKEGTLFRNKDLRGVP
;
A
#
# COMPACT_ATOMS: atom_id res chain seq x y z
N MET A 1 -26.75 -14.13 -8.21
CA MET A 1 -26.20 -14.12 -6.83
C MET A 1 -25.29 -12.90 -6.74
N SER A 2 -25.58 -11.90 -5.91
CA SER A 2 -24.67 -10.78 -5.71
C SER A 2 -23.97 -10.97 -4.38
N PHE A 3 -22.73 -11.45 -4.40
CA PHE A 3 -21.88 -11.38 -3.22
C PHE A 3 -21.50 -9.92 -2.97
N PHE A 4 -21.37 -9.50 -1.70
CA PHE A 4 -20.85 -8.19 -1.34
C PHE A 4 -19.32 -8.22 -1.41
N ILE A 5 -18.78 -8.29 -2.63
CA ILE A 5 -17.36 -8.30 -2.91
C ILE A 5 -17.02 -7.18 -3.88
N ALA A 6 -15.81 -6.65 -3.77
CA ALA A 6 -15.25 -5.81 -4.82
C ALA A 6 -14.77 -6.71 -5.96
N ASP A 7 -15.15 -6.38 -7.18
CA ASP A 7 -14.54 -6.99 -8.36
C ASP A 7 -13.18 -6.33 -8.67
N GLU A 8 -12.44 -6.95 -9.59
CA GLU A 8 -11.10 -6.49 -9.98
C GLU A 8 -11.11 -5.05 -10.52
N ASP A 9 -12.12 -4.70 -11.31
CA ASP A 9 -12.26 -3.38 -11.90
C ASP A 9 -12.58 -2.31 -10.84
N ALA A 10 -13.39 -2.63 -9.84
CA ALA A 10 -13.64 -1.74 -8.71
C ALA A 10 -12.35 -1.46 -7.91
N ILE A 11 -11.48 -2.47 -7.75
CA ILE A 11 -10.17 -2.31 -7.11
C ILE A 11 -9.23 -1.46 -7.99
N LYS A 12 -9.08 -1.79 -9.28
CA LYS A 12 -8.22 -1.06 -10.24
C LYS A 12 -8.65 0.40 -10.41
N ARG A 13 -9.94 0.70 -10.35
CA ARG A 13 -10.48 2.08 -10.36
C ARG A 13 -10.41 2.80 -9.02
N GLY A 14 -9.92 2.15 -7.96
CA GLY A 14 -9.80 2.72 -6.63
C GLY A 14 -11.14 2.95 -5.91
N LEU A 15 -12.22 2.25 -6.31
CA LEU A 15 -13.55 2.38 -5.68
C LEU A 15 -13.62 1.76 -4.29
N THR A 16 -12.62 0.95 -3.92
CA THR A 16 -12.46 0.33 -2.60
C THR A 16 -11.61 1.16 -1.63
N THR A 17 -11.21 2.38 -2.02
CA THR A 17 -10.40 3.26 -1.17
C THR A 17 -11.22 3.91 -0.07
N ASP A 18 -10.56 4.30 1.03
CA ASP A 18 -11.18 5.18 2.02
C ASP A 18 -11.48 6.55 1.41
N ILE A 19 -12.69 7.06 1.66
CA ILE A 19 -13.21 8.31 1.06
C ILE A 19 -12.33 9.54 1.32
N TYR A 20 -11.52 9.53 2.39
CA TYR A 20 -10.65 10.65 2.71
C TYR A 20 -9.54 10.83 1.66
N PHE A 21 -9.11 9.78 0.95
CA PHE A 21 -8.13 9.93 -0.13
C PHE A 21 -8.70 10.73 -1.31
N LEU A 22 -9.94 10.46 -1.71
CA LEU A 22 -10.62 11.20 -2.78
C LEU A 22 -10.81 12.67 -2.40
N ARG A 23 -11.24 12.93 -1.15
CA ARG A 23 -11.42 14.29 -0.63
C ARG A 23 -10.09 15.05 -0.53
N THR A 24 -9.03 14.38 -0.07
CA THR A 24 -7.69 15.00 0.00
C THR A 24 -7.17 15.31 -1.40
N LYS A 25 -7.33 14.40 -2.37
CA LYS A 25 -6.95 14.64 -3.77
C LYS A 25 -7.64 15.90 -4.33
N GLU A 26 -8.95 16.02 -4.14
CA GLU A 26 -9.72 17.19 -4.58
C GLU A 26 -9.20 18.50 -3.94
N VAL A 27 -8.87 18.47 -2.64
CA VAL A 27 -8.29 19.64 -1.94
C VAL A 27 -6.91 19.99 -2.49
N LEU A 28 -6.05 19.01 -2.78
CA LEU A 28 -4.71 19.25 -3.34
C LEU A 28 -4.80 19.84 -4.75
N GLU A 29 -5.69 19.31 -5.60
CA GLU A 29 -5.94 19.83 -6.95
C GLU A 29 -6.44 21.27 -6.91
N LYS A 30 -7.43 21.58 -6.07
CA LYS A 30 -7.95 22.95 -5.89
C LYS A 30 -6.91 23.93 -5.36
N LYS A 31 -5.93 23.46 -4.59
CA LYS A 31 -4.82 24.26 -4.07
C LYS A 31 -3.62 24.32 -5.01
N GLY A 32 -3.66 23.62 -6.15
CA GLY A 32 -2.53 23.54 -7.09
C GLY A 32 -1.29 22.87 -6.48
N VAL A 33 -1.45 21.99 -5.50
CA VAL A 33 -0.33 21.30 -4.84
C VAL A 33 0.00 20.03 -5.62
N SER A 34 1.11 20.06 -6.35
CA SER A 34 1.69 18.89 -7.02
C SER A 34 3.17 18.80 -6.70
N LYS A 35 3.59 17.72 -6.04
CA LYS A 35 4.97 17.49 -5.59
C LYS A 35 5.32 16.02 -5.72
N ASN A 36 6.59 15.74 -6.03
CA ASN A 36 7.14 14.40 -5.91
C ASN A 36 7.29 14.04 -4.43
N VAL A 37 6.87 12.84 -4.08
CA VAL A 37 6.91 12.31 -2.71
C VAL A 37 7.46 10.90 -2.72
N VAL A 38 7.97 10.47 -1.57
CA VAL A 38 8.31 9.07 -1.31
C VAL A 38 7.38 8.59 -0.20
N ALA A 39 6.76 7.44 -0.40
CA ALA A 39 5.91 6.78 0.60
C ALA A 39 6.54 5.43 0.94
N GLU A 40 6.72 5.19 2.24
CA GLU A 40 7.21 3.91 2.77
C GLU A 40 6.10 3.21 3.56
N PHE A 41 6.05 1.89 3.45
CA PHE A 41 5.09 1.04 4.15
C PHE A 41 5.82 0.19 5.17
N THR A 42 5.57 0.44 6.45
CA THR A 42 6.17 -0.29 7.57
C THR A 42 5.09 -0.98 8.39
N ALA A 43 5.43 -2.12 9.00
CA ALA A 43 4.54 -2.78 9.94
C ALA A 43 4.65 -2.09 11.31
N SER A 44 3.59 -1.43 11.79
CA SER A 44 3.63 -0.83 13.14
C SER A 44 3.81 -1.89 14.24
N SER A 45 3.26 -3.09 14.04
CA SER A 45 3.37 -4.24 14.94
C SER A 45 3.17 -5.55 14.16
N LEU A 46 3.54 -6.67 14.78
CA LEU A 46 3.23 -8.01 14.27
C LEU A 46 2.20 -8.70 15.17
N PRO A 47 1.31 -9.54 14.62
CA PRO A 47 0.29 -10.26 15.40
C PRO A 47 0.88 -11.12 16.52
N HIS A 48 0.13 -11.33 17.61
CA HIS A 48 0.47 -12.27 18.69
C HIS A 48 1.87 -12.09 19.31
N GLY A 49 2.46 -10.88 19.21
CA GLY A 49 3.81 -10.62 19.71
C GLY A 49 4.93 -11.30 18.90
N TYR A 50 4.63 -11.72 17.66
CA TYR A 50 5.61 -12.32 16.76
C TYR A 50 6.82 -11.39 16.56
N LYS A 51 7.99 -12.02 16.43
CA LYS A 51 9.27 -11.31 16.23
C LYS A 51 9.64 -11.16 14.76
N TRP A 52 8.96 -11.89 13.89
CA TRP A 52 9.16 -11.88 12.45
C TRP A 52 7.86 -12.27 11.73
N ALA A 53 7.78 -11.95 10.45
CA ALA A 53 6.72 -12.34 9.54
C ALA A 53 7.30 -12.62 8.14
N ILE A 54 6.50 -13.24 7.26
CA ILE A 54 6.85 -13.42 5.85
C ILE A 54 6.19 -12.31 5.03
N PHE A 55 6.98 -11.63 4.21
CA PHE A 55 6.49 -10.60 3.28
C PHE A 55 5.81 -11.28 2.08
N SER A 56 4.52 -10.98 1.84
CA SER A 56 3.73 -11.59 0.76
C SER A 56 2.62 -10.65 0.29
N GLY A 57 2.09 -10.88 -0.92
CA GLY A 57 1.10 -10.03 -1.59
C GLY A 57 1.72 -8.96 -2.49
N LEU A 58 3.02 -9.03 -2.77
CA LEU A 58 3.70 -8.07 -3.65
C LEU A 58 3.18 -8.20 -5.08
N GLU A 59 2.91 -9.42 -5.56
CA GLU A 59 2.36 -9.66 -6.90
C GLU A 59 1.09 -8.85 -7.17
N SER A 60 0.10 -8.91 -6.26
CA SER A 60 -1.15 -8.16 -6.38
C SER A 60 -0.95 -6.64 -6.30
N VAL A 61 0.02 -6.18 -5.51
CA VAL A 61 0.37 -4.75 -5.46
C VAL A 61 0.97 -4.28 -6.79
N LEU A 62 1.87 -5.07 -7.38
CA LEU A 62 2.48 -4.75 -8.67
C LEU A 62 1.44 -4.74 -9.79
N GLU A 63 0.50 -5.68 -9.80
CA GLU A 63 -0.61 -5.69 -10.75
C GLU A 63 -1.51 -4.46 -10.61
N LEU A 64 -1.78 -4.00 -9.39
CA LEU A 64 -2.56 -2.78 -9.16
C LEU A 64 -1.83 -1.50 -9.62
N LEU A 65 -0.51 -1.47 -9.48
CA LEU A 65 0.33 -0.30 -9.77
C LEU A 65 0.88 -0.28 -11.21
N GLU A 66 0.65 -1.33 -12.00
CA GLU A 66 1.14 -1.44 -13.36
C GLU A 66 0.64 -0.28 -14.24
N GLY A 67 1.55 0.33 -15.01
CA GLY A 67 1.24 1.46 -15.90
C GLY A 67 1.08 2.82 -15.20
N ILE A 68 1.17 2.88 -13.86
CA ILE A 68 1.21 4.14 -13.11
C ILE A 68 2.65 4.70 -13.16
N PRO A 69 2.86 6.01 -13.42
CA PRO A 69 4.19 6.60 -13.55
C PRO A 69 4.85 6.82 -12.17
N ILE A 70 5.18 5.71 -11.50
CA ILE A 70 5.85 5.67 -10.19
C ILE A 70 6.95 4.61 -10.19
N ASP A 71 7.93 4.78 -9.30
CA ASP A 71 8.91 3.75 -8.99
C ASP A 71 8.44 2.95 -7.78
N VAL A 72 8.60 1.62 -7.83
CA VAL A 72 8.26 0.71 -6.73
C VAL A 72 9.50 -0.06 -6.29
N TYR A 73 9.86 0.07 -5.02
CA TYR A 73 10.93 -0.69 -4.37
C TYR A 73 10.33 -1.57 -3.29
N ALA A 74 10.73 -2.84 -3.22
CA ALA A 74 10.20 -3.78 -2.24
C ALA A 74 11.22 -4.85 -1.87
N LEU A 75 11.00 -5.49 -0.72
CA LEU A 75 11.60 -6.78 -0.41
C LEU A 75 11.10 -7.83 -1.42
N LYS A 76 11.88 -8.90 -1.62
CA LYS A 76 11.39 -10.04 -2.40
C LYS A 76 10.25 -10.71 -1.66
N GLU A 77 9.18 -11.08 -2.37
CA GLU A 77 8.13 -11.92 -1.79
C GLU A 77 8.72 -13.22 -1.21
N GLY A 78 8.20 -13.67 -0.07
CA GLY A 78 8.74 -14.79 0.71
C GLY A 78 9.86 -14.39 1.68
N THR A 79 10.33 -13.13 1.67
CA THR A 79 11.36 -12.67 2.61
C THR A 79 10.83 -12.67 4.04
N LEU A 80 11.58 -13.28 4.95
CA LEU A 80 11.36 -13.15 6.38
C LEU A 80 11.83 -11.76 6.83
N PHE A 81 10.93 -10.97 7.41
CA PHE A 81 11.22 -9.62 7.90
C PHE A 81 10.81 -9.45 9.36
N ARG A 82 11.36 -8.41 10.00
CA ARG A 82 10.93 -7.92 11.32
C ARG A 82 10.37 -6.52 11.14
N ASN A 83 9.49 -6.10 12.04
CA ASN A 83 8.90 -4.76 11.97
C ASN A 83 9.83 -3.62 12.42
N LYS A 84 11.03 -3.97 12.90
CA LYS A 84 12.11 -3.05 13.27
C LYS A 84 13.47 -3.70 13.02
N ASP A 85 14.47 -2.91 12.67
CA ASP A 85 15.88 -3.30 12.56
C ASP A 85 16.51 -3.56 13.94
N LEU A 86 17.81 -3.89 13.96
CA LEU A 86 18.57 -4.17 15.20
C LEU A 86 18.67 -2.95 16.15
N ARG A 87 18.44 -1.74 15.65
CA ARG A 87 18.47 -0.47 16.39
C ARG A 87 17.06 0.01 16.75
N GLY A 88 16.02 -0.72 16.37
CA GLY A 88 14.63 -0.37 16.63
C GLY A 88 14.02 0.61 15.61
N VAL A 89 14.69 0.84 14.47
CA VAL A 89 14.17 1.65 13.36
C VAL A 89 13.18 0.81 12.56
N PRO A 90 11.97 1.30 12.25
CA PRO A 90 11.02 0.59 11.38
C PRO A 90 11.60 0.16 10.04
#